data_AF-A0A7R9B7D8-F1
#
_entry.id   AF-A0A7R9B7D8-F1
#
_cell.length_a   1.000
_cell.length_b   1.000
_cell.length_c   1.000
_cell.angle_alpha   90.00
_cell.angle_beta   90.00
_cell.angle_gamma   90.00
#
_symmetry.space_group_name_H-M   'P 1'
#
loop_
_entity.id
_entity.type
_entity.pdbx_description
1 polymer ?
#
loop_
_entity_poly.entity_id
_entity_poly.type
_entity_poly.pdbx_seq_one_letter_code
_entity_poly.pdbx_strand_id
1 'polypeptide(L)'
;LGPSHTDELSYIFYYTAVTTPFPENSTEMITLRRMVSIWTNFAKTGNPSAGLDILWRPNTVGDHFYLKIDADLSLEKDLEKERMAFWDEIYNSVGK
;
A
#
# COMPACT_ATOMS: atom_id res chain seq x y z
N LEU A 1 4.04 13.79 -11.59
CA LEU A 1 4.43 12.37 -11.79
C LEU A 1 3.92 11.59 -10.59
N GLY A 2 3.47 10.36 -10.80
CA GLY A 2 2.99 9.47 -9.73
C GLY A 2 3.92 8.26 -9.58
N PRO A 3 3.71 7.42 -8.55
CA PRO A 3 4.46 6.19 -8.38
C PRO A 3 4.23 5.28 -9.58
N SER A 4 5.34 4.76 -10.13
CA SER A 4 5.35 3.83 -11.24
C SER A 4 5.42 2.39 -10.73
N HIS A 5 5.20 1.44 -11.63
CA HIS A 5 5.37 0.03 -11.30
C HIS A 5 6.79 -0.23 -10.78
N THR A 6 6.91 -0.99 -9.69
CA THR A 6 8.16 -1.39 -9.00
C THR A 6 8.83 -0.34 -8.11
N ASP A 7 8.32 0.89 -8.05
CA ASP A 7 8.90 1.94 -7.18
C ASP A 7 8.83 1.57 -5.70
N GLU A 8 7.89 0.71 -5.29
CA GLU A 8 7.74 0.25 -3.91
C GLU A 8 8.87 -0.67 -3.44
N LEU A 9 9.56 -1.35 -4.36
CA LEU A 9 10.54 -2.38 -4.01
C LEU A 9 11.72 -1.82 -3.21
N SER A 10 12.17 -0.61 -3.54
CA SER A 10 13.28 0.07 -2.84
C SER A 10 12.94 0.46 -1.39
N TYR A 11 11.66 0.44 -1.03
CA TYR A 11 11.18 0.71 0.34
C TYR A 11 10.99 -0.57 1.17
N ILE A 12 11.03 -1.76 0.54
CA ILE A 12 10.84 -3.05 1.20
C ILE A 12 12.16 -3.84 1.23
N PHE A 13 12.93 -3.78 0.14
CA PHE A 13 14.14 -4.57 -0.05
C PHE A 13 15.34 -3.68 -0.34
N TYR A 14 16.49 -4.07 0.21
CA TYR A 14 17.75 -3.44 -0.11
C TYR A 14 18.47 -4.22 -1.22
N TYR A 15 18.70 -3.58 -2.37
CA TYR A 15 19.46 -4.16 -3.48
C TYR A 15 20.65 -3.28 -3.83
N THR A 16 21.86 -3.76 -3.52
CA THR A 16 23.11 -2.98 -3.61
C THR A 16 23.41 -2.40 -4.99
N ALA A 17 22.84 -2.97 -6.06
CA ALA A 17 23.07 -2.47 -7.42
C ALA A 17 22.17 -1.27 -7.80
N VAL A 18 21.10 -0.98 -7.04
CA VAL A 18 20.14 0.09 -7.38
C VAL A 18 19.73 0.97 -6.20
N THR A 19 19.87 0.49 -4.95
CA THR A 19 19.41 1.20 -3.76
C THR A 19 20.49 2.17 -3.28
N THR A 20 20.26 3.46 -3.55
CA THR A 20 21.02 4.54 -2.90
C THR A 20 20.47 4.76 -1.48
N PRO A 21 21.32 4.94 -0.47
CA PRO A 21 20.86 5.25 0.89
C PRO A 21 20.04 6.54 0.92
N PHE A 22 18.86 6.48 1.56
CA PHE A 22 18.05 7.67 1.83
C PHE A 22 18.64 8.46 3.02
N PRO A 23 18.58 9.81 3.00
CA PRO A 23 18.91 10.61 4.18
C PRO A 23 18.00 10.23 5.36
N GLU A 24 18.56 10.16 6.57
CA GLU A 24 17.81 9.61 7.72
C GLU A 24 16.52 10.38 8.07
N ASN A 25 16.49 11.69 7.83
CA ASN A 25 15.33 12.53 8.10
C ASN A 25 14.45 12.77 6.87
N SER A 26 14.61 11.99 5.80
CA SER A 26 13.86 12.16 4.56
C SER A 26 12.51 11.44 4.61
N THR A 27 11.58 11.90 3.77
CA THR A 27 10.27 11.24 3.57
C THR A 27 10.42 9.81 3.06
N GLU A 28 11.46 9.55 2.26
CA GLU A 28 11.76 8.21 1.75
C GLU A 28 12.18 7.25 2.87
N MET A 29 13.02 7.70 3.81
CA MET A 29 13.41 6.91 4.97
C MET A 29 12.22 6.62 5.88
N ILE A 30 11.34 7.60 6.08
CA ILE A 30 10.09 7.41 6.84
C ILE A 30 9.19 6.37 6.16
N THR A 31 9.00 6.48 4.85
CA THR A 31 8.22 5.51 4.05
C THR A 31 8.83 4.12 4.10
N LEU A 32 10.16 3.99 3.99
CA LEU A 32 10.87 2.70 4.12
C LEU A 32 10.59 2.07 5.49
N ARG A 33 10.78 2.83 6.57
CA ARG A 33 10.53 2.33 7.94
C ARG A 33 9.08 1.89 8.13
N ARG A 34 8.11 2.64 7.58
CA ARG A 34 6.69 2.29 7.58
C ARG A 34 6.44 0.99 6.81
N MET A 35 6.91 0.89 5.57
CA MET A 35 6.73 -0.29 4.70
C MET A 35 7.29 -1.56 5.33
N VAL A 36 8.54 -1.51 5.83
CA VAL A 36 9.16 -2.65 6.52
C VAL A 36 8.39 -3.03 7.79
N SER A 37 7.93 -2.05 8.58
CA SER A 37 7.14 -2.31 9.79
C SER A 37 5.81 -2.98 9.45
N ILE A 38 5.07 -2.44 8.48
CA ILE A 38 3.80 -3.00 7.99
C ILE A 38 3.96 -4.47 7.58
N TRP A 39 4.95 -4.75 6.71
CA TRP A 39 5.20 -6.11 6.20
C TRP A 39 5.64 -7.07 7.30
N THR A 40 6.55 -6.65 8.18
CA THR A 40 7.06 -7.52 9.25
C THR A 40 6.02 -7.78 10.34
N ASN A 41 5.16 -6.80 10.65
CA ASN A 41 4.06 -6.99 11.60
C ASN A 41 3.00 -7.96 11.08
N PHE A 42 2.65 -7.84 9.79
CA PHE A 42 1.78 -8.79 9.13
C PHE A 42 2.36 -10.22 9.19
N ALA A 43 3.63 -10.39 8.83
CA ALA A 43 4.29 -11.70 8.88
C ALA A 43 4.34 -12.30 10.29
N LYS A 44 4.55 -11.47 11.33
CA LYS A 44 4.63 -11.93 12.73
C LYS A 44 3.27 -12.24 13.36
N THR A 45 2.22 -11.48 13.02
CA THR A 45 0.98 -11.45 13.82
C THR A 45 -0.30 -11.55 13.01
N GLY A 46 -0.23 -11.45 11.68
CA GLY A 46 -1.40 -11.27 10.82
C GLY A 46 -2.01 -9.87 10.87
N ASN A 47 -1.54 -8.96 11.74
CA ASN A 47 -2.01 -7.58 11.83
C ASN A 47 -0.93 -6.60 11.33
N PRO A 48 -1.08 -5.98 10.14
CA PRO A 48 -0.08 -5.05 9.60
C PRO A 48 0.00 -3.72 10.39
N SER A 49 -1.06 -3.37 11.12
CA SER A 49 -1.17 -2.08 11.83
C SER A 49 -0.63 -2.08 13.26
N ALA A 50 -0.04 -3.19 13.71
CA ALA A 50 0.52 -3.29 15.05
C ALA A 50 1.61 -2.22 15.29
N GLY A 51 1.36 -1.27 16.18
CA GLY A 51 2.31 -0.18 16.48
C GLY A 51 2.30 0.98 15.46
N LEU A 52 1.30 1.05 14.58
CA LEU A 52 1.01 2.26 13.81
C LEU A 52 -0.04 3.10 14.55
N ASP A 53 -0.02 4.42 14.34
CA ASP A 53 -1.04 5.34 14.86
C ASP A 53 -2.39 5.23 14.12
N ILE A 54 -2.46 4.39 13.08
CA ILE A 54 -3.65 4.14 12.28
C ILE A 54 -4.02 2.66 12.27
N LEU A 55 -5.29 2.37 12.53
CA LEU A 55 -5.83 1.02 12.42
C LEU A 55 -6.13 0.71 10.96
N TRP A 56 -5.30 -0.12 10.33
CA TRP A 56 -5.59 -0.65 8.99
C TRP A 56 -6.65 -1.75 9.10
N ARG A 57 -7.90 -1.38 8.81
CA ARG A 57 -9.04 -2.31 8.85
C ARG A 57 -8.95 -3.36 7.73
N PRO A 58 -9.34 -4.61 7.98
CA PRO A 58 -9.45 -5.62 6.94
C PRO A 58 -10.41 -5.19 5.83
N ASN A 59 -10.08 -5.57 4.60
CA ASN A 59 -10.99 -5.46 3.46
C ASN A 59 -12.02 -6.60 3.52
N THR A 60 -13.31 -6.27 3.42
CA THR A 60 -14.41 -7.25 3.42
C THR A 60 -15.32 -7.06 2.22
N VAL A 61 -16.17 -8.06 1.93
CA VAL A 61 -17.23 -7.92 0.93
C VAL A 61 -18.14 -6.74 1.32
N GLY A 62 -18.21 -5.71 0.46
CA GLY A 62 -19.01 -4.49 0.70
C GLY A 62 -18.30 -3.39 1.51
N ASP A 63 -17.11 -3.66 2.06
CA ASP A 63 -16.31 -2.66 2.78
C ASP A 63 -14.84 -2.72 2.35
N HIS A 64 -14.56 -2.02 1.24
CA HIS A 64 -13.27 -2.04 0.57
C HIS A 64 -12.30 -1.00 1.13
N PHE A 65 -11.87 -1.22 2.38
CA PHE A 65 -10.83 -0.40 3.00
C PHE A 65 -9.44 -0.69 2.43
N TYR A 66 -8.66 0.37 2.24
CA TYR A 66 -7.24 0.28 1.95
C TYR A 66 -6.47 1.33 2.74
N LEU A 67 -5.19 1.03 3.01
CA LEU A 67 -4.27 2.01 3.57
C LEU A 67 -3.59 2.75 2.42
N LYS A 68 -3.80 4.06 2.32
CA LYS A 68 -3.03 4.92 1.46
C LYS A 68 -1.70 5.24 2.16
N ILE A 69 -0.61 4.85 1.52
CA ILE A 69 0.75 5.09 2.00
C ILE A 69 1.31 6.27 1.20
N ASP A 70 1.20 7.45 1.78
CA ASP A 70 1.72 8.71 1.25
C ASP A 70 2.63 9.37 2.31
N ALA A 71 2.92 10.67 2.19
CA ALA A 71 3.60 11.46 3.23
C ALA A 71 2.98 11.23 4.62
N ASP A 72 1.65 11.14 4.67
CA ASP A 72 0.87 10.68 5.82
C ASP A 72 0.09 9.41 5.48
N LEU A 73 -0.15 8.58 6.49
CA LEU A 73 -0.98 7.38 6.34
C LEU A 73 -2.46 7.76 6.48
N SER A 74 -3.30 7.32 5.55
CA SER A 74 -4.75 7.45 5.65
C SER A 74 -5.46 6.13 5.35
N LEU A 75 -6.53 5.84 6.08
CA LEU A 75 -7.42 4.73 5.79
C LEU A 75 -8.53 5.27 4.89
N GLU A 76 -8.58 4.77 3.67
CA GLU A 76 -9.53 5.18 2.65
C GLU A 76 -10.39 3.98 2.21
N LYS A 77 -11.42 4.24 1.42
CA LYS A 77 -12.41 3.24 1.00
C LYS A 77 -12.72 3.38 -0.48
N ASP A 78 -13.09 2.27 -1.11
CA ASP A 78 -13.59 2.20 -2.48
C ASP A 78 -12.58 2.76 -3.50
N LEU A 79 -11.34 2.25 -3.47
CA LEU A 79 -10.28 2.65 -4.40
C LEU A 79 -10.76 2.52 -5.85
N GLU A 80 -10.77 3.64 -6.57
CA GLU A 80 -11.00 3.68 -8.02
C GLU A 80 -12.35 3.06 -8.43
N LYS A 81 -13.37 3.28 -7.58
CA LYS A 81 -14.71 2.69 -7.65
C LYS A 81 -15.34 2.76 -9.04
N GLU A 82 -15.35 3.92 -9.67
CA GLU A 82 -15.98 4.14 -10.98
C GLU A 82 -15.27 3.33 -12.06
N ARG A 83 -13.93 3.24 -12.00
CA ARG A 83 -13.12 2.46 -12.94
C ARG A 83 -13.36 0.96 -12.74
N MET A 84 -13.43 0.50 -11.50
CA MET A 84 -13.76 -0.89 -11.20
C MET A 84 -15.16 -1.26 -11.71
N ALA A 85 -16.17 -0.41 -11.46
CA ALA A 85 -17.53 -0.60 -11.92
C ALA A 85 -17.62 -0.69 -13.47
N PHE A 86 -16.88 0.16 -14.18
CA PHE A 86 -16.80 0.13 -15.64
C PHE A 86 -16.27 -1.22 -16.16
N TRP A 87 -15.19 -1.74 -15.56
CA TRP A 87 -14.64 -3.03 -15.97
C TRP A 87 -15.55 -4.21 -15.61
N ASP A 88 -16.21 -4.15 -14.46
CA ASP A 88 -17.21 -5.14 -14.05
C ASP A 88 -18.39 -5.18 -15.04
N GLU A 89 -18.85 -4.02 -15.52
CA GLU A 89 -19.91 -3.94 -16.54
C GLU A 89 -19.50 -4.60 -17.86
N ILE A 90 -18.27 -4.33 -18.35
CA ILE A 90 -17.74 -4.96 -19.56
C ILE A 90 -17.63 -6.47 -19.39
N TYR A 91 -17.05 -6.92 -18.26
CA TYR A 91 -16.89 -8.34 -18.00
C TYR A 91 -18.24 -9.07 -17.96
N ASN A 92 -19.24 -8.49 -17.29
CA ASN A 92 -20.57 -9.09 -17.17
C ASN A 92 -21.37 -9.07 -18.48
N SER A 93 -21.08 -8.14 -19.40
CA SER A 93 -21.77 -8.02 -20.69
C SER A 93 -21.15 -8.88 -21.81
N VAL A 94 -19.84 -9.12 -21.78
CA VAL A 94 -19.11 -9.83 -22.86
C VAL A 94 -18.55 -11.19 -22.42
N GLY A 95 -18.27 -11.38 -21.13
CA GLY A 95 -17.58 -12.56 -20.59
C GLY A 95 -18.44 -13.79 -20.30
N LYS A 96 -19.63 -13.91 -20.91
CA LYS A 96 -20.46 -15.13 -20.83
C LYS A 96 -20.28 -16.04 -22.04
#